data_AF-A0A662JU62-F1
#
_entry.id   AF-A0A662JU62-F1
#
_cell.length_a   1.000
_cell.length_b   1.000
_cell.length_c   1.000
_cell.angle_alpha   90.00
_cell.angle_beta   90.00
_cell.angle_gamma   90.00
#
_symmetry.space_group_name_H-M   'P 1'
#
loop_
_entity.id
_entity.type
_entity.pdbx_description
1 polymer ?
#
loop_
_entity_poly.entity_id
_entity_poly.type
_entity_poly.pdbx_seq_one_letter_code
_entity_poly.pdbx_strand_id
1 'polypeptide(L)'
;MATGSEEDESLFSDAIDSLLRAFSSRLVEVMLFGSRARGDYKPWSDYDFLIVLEETSFDQRLYPLHHLPRDIHQVVGPYSRYEH
;
A
#
# COMPACT_ATOMS: atom_id res chain seq x y z
N MET A 1 -13.28 -24.40 -7.47
CA MET A 1 -13.81 -23.18 -8.11
C MET A 1 -12.93 -22.04 -7.65
N ALA A 2 -12.03 -21.59 -8.52
CA ALA A 2 -11.21 -20.40 -8.30
C ALA A 2 -11.99 -19.23 -8.90
N THR A 3 -12.71 -18.48 -8.07
CA THR A 3 -13.45 -17.27 -8.47
C THR A 3 -12.80 -16.01 -7.92
N GLY A 4 -11.58 -16.11 -7.37
CA GLY A 4 -10.84 -15.00 -6.76
C GLY A 4 -9.53 -14.69 -7.49
N SER A 5 -9.49 -14.77 -8.82
CA SER A 5 -8.27 -14.39 -9.58
C SER A 5 -8.47 -13.07 -10.31
N GLU A 6 -9.56 -12.88 -11.06
CA GLU A 6 -9.73 -11.66 -11.86
C GLU A 6 -10.09 -10.41 -11.03
N GLU A 7 -10.98 -10.54 -10.04
CA GLU A 7 -11.34 -9.42 -9.13
C GLU A 7 -10.16 -9.03 -8.23
N ASP A 8 -9.43 -10.04 -7.74
CA ASP A 8 -8.23 -9.86 -6.92
C ASP A 8 -7.09 -9.20 -7.74
N GLU A 9 -6.90 -9.62 -9.00
CA GLU A 9 -5.95 -8.99 -9.93
C GLU A 9 -6.33 -7.54 -10.25
N SER A 10 -7.62 -7.25 -10.47
CA SER A 10 -8.11 -5.88 -10.70
C SER A 10 -7.84 -4.98 -9.50
N LEU A 11 -8.21 -5.43 -8.29
CA LEU A 11 -7.99 -4.67 -7.06
C LEU A 11 -6.51 -4.39 -6.82
N PHE A 12 -5.65 -5.39 -7.07
CA PHE A 12 -4.21 -5.25 -6.95
C PHE A 12 -3.68 -4.21 -7.93
N SER A 13 -4.09 -4.28 -9.21
CA SER A 13 -3.70 -3.30 -10.23
C SER A 13 -4.13 -1.89 -9.86
N ASP A 14 -5.36 -1.71 -9.38
CA ASP A 14 -5.89 -0.41 -8.98
C ASP A 14 -5.12 0.20 -7.79
N ALA A 15 -4.71 -0.63 -6.84
CA ALA A 15 -3.89 -0.21 -5.71
C ALA A 15 -2.50 0.27 -6.17
N ILE A 16 -1.83 -0.50 -7.03
CA ILE A 16 -0.52 -0.13 -7.57
C ILE A 16 -0.61 1.14 -8.40
N ASP A 17 -1.61 1.29 -9.26
CA ASP A 17 -1.84 2.49 -10.06
C ASP A 17 -2.08 3.73 -9.17
N SER A 18 -2.82 3.56 -8.07
CA SER A 18 -3.05 4.63 -7.10
C SER A 18 -1.75 5.06 -6.41
N LEU A 19 -0.90 4.11 -6.02
CA LEU A 19 0.41 4.39 -5.42
C LEU A 19 1.34 5.08 -6.43
N LEU A 20 1.38 4.61 -7.67
CA LEU A 20 2.17 5.22 -8.74
C LEU A 20 1.73 6.66 -9.02
N ARG A 21 0.43 6.94 -9.04
CA ARG A 21 -0.08 8.31 -9.22
C ARG A 21 0.23 9.22 -8.03
N ALA A 22 0.11 8.71 -6.81
CA ALA A 22 0.32 9.49 -5.58
C ALA A 22 1.79 9.85 -5.35
N PHE A 23 2.70 8.92 -5.67
CA PHE A 23 4.12 9.06 -5.35
C PHE A 23 5.00 9.34 -6.57
N SER A 24 4.54 9.01 -7.78
CA SER A 24 5.22 9.27 -9.06
C SER A 24 6.67 8.73 -9.02
N SER A 25 7.63 9.51 -9.50
CA SER A 25 9.06 9.16 -9.49
C SER A 25 9.65 8.89 -8.10
N ARG A 26 8.93 9.24 -7.02
CA ARG A 26 9.40 8.98 -5.66
C ARG A 26 9.11 7.55 -5.20
N LEU A 27 8.25 6.80 -5.89
CA LEU A 27 7.98 5.40 -5.54
C LEU A 27 9.15 4.53 -6.00
N VAL A 28 9.94 4.05 -5.04
CA VAL A 28 11.12 3.22 -5.32
C VAL A 28 10.72 1.75 -5.43
N GLU A 29 9.89 1.28 -4.50
CA GLU A 29 9.51 -0.12 -4.42
C GLU A 29 8.12 -0.29 -3.79
N VAL A 30 7.39 -1.31 -4.24
CA VAL A 30 6.17 -1.80 -3.61
C VAL A 30 6.31 -3.30 -3.38
N MET A 31 6.18 -3.73 -2.13
CA MET A 31 6.26 -5.12 -1.73
C MET A 31 4.95 -5.57 -1.09
N LEU A 32 4.41 -6.69 -1.56
CA LEU A 32 3.31 -7.38 -0.89
C LEU A 32 3.89 -8.17 0.30
N PHE A 33 3.28 -8.01 1.47
CA PHE A 33 3.60 -8.83 2.64
C PHE A 33 2.33 -9.41 3.27
N GLY A 34 2.45 -10.05 4.43
CA GLY A 34 1.30 -10.60 5.14
C GLY A 34 0.76 -11.90 4.54
N SER A 35 -0.51 -12.19 4.82
CA SER A 35 -1.09 -13.52 4.56
C SER A 35 -1.23 -13.85 3.06
N ARG A 36 -1.53 -12.84 2.24
CA ARG A 36 -1.61 -12.96 0.77
C ARG A 36 -0.24 -13.33 0.17
N ALA A 37 0.84 -12.71 0.65
CA ALA A 37 2.20 -13.04 0.22
C ALA A 37 2.64 -14.45 0.63
N ARG A 38 2.24 -14.92 1.82
CA ARG A 38 2.57 -16.27 2.31
C ARG A 38 1.73 -17.38 1.68
N GLY A 39 0.59 -17.03 1.07
CA GLY A 39 -0.36 -18.00 0.52
C GLY A 39 -1.26 -18.67 1.56
N ASP A 40 -1.28 -18.19 2.81
CA ASP A 40 -2.13 -18.69 3.89
C ASP A 40 -3.39 -17.83 4.13
N TYR A 41 -3.72 -16.97 3.17
CA TYR A 41 -4.84 -16.03 3.22
C TYR A 41 -6.22 -16.70 3.15
N LYS A 42 -7.22 -15.97 3.63
CA LYS A 42 -8.65 -16.30 3.53
C LYS A 42 -9.31 -15.35 2.52
N PRO A 43 -10.50 -15.68 2.00
CA PRO A 43 -11.19 -14.81 1.04
C PRO A 43 -11.43 -13.37 1.53
N TRP A 44 -11.50 -13.17 2.84
CA TRP A 44 -11.66 -11.86 3.50
C TRP A 44 -10.34 -11.25 3.99
N SER A 45 -9.19 -11.85 3.65
CA SER A 45 -7.89 -11.31 4.05
C SER A 45 -7.55 -10.06 3.26
N ASP A 46 -7.14 -9.03 4.00
CA ASP A 46 -6.61 -7.78 3.47
C ASP A 46 -5.33 -7.99 2.64
N TYR A 47 -5.01 -6.98 1.83
CA TYR A 47 -3.73 -6.86 1.14
C TYR A 47 -2.83 -5.88 1.89
N ASP A 48 -1.69 -6.38 2.39
CA ASP A 48 -0.70 -5.58 3.11
C ASP A 48 0.44 -5.17 2.17
N PHE A 49 0.64 -3.86 1.97
CA PHE A 49 1.69 -3.31 1.12
C PHE A 49 2.72 -2.51 1.91
N LEU A 50 4.00 -2.81 1.68
CA LEU A 50 5.12 -1.99 2.12
C LEU A 50 5.58 -1.18 0.91
N ILE A 51 5.61 0.14 1.06
CA ILE A 51 6.14 1.05 0.03
C ILE A 51 7.44 1.68 0.49
N VAL A 52 8.41 1.73 -0.42
CA VAL A 52 9.68 2.44 -0.22
C VAL A 52 9.64 3.69 -1.11
N LEU A 53 9.91 4.84 -0.51
CA LEU A 53 9.96 6.11 -1.21
C LEU A 53 11.38 6.68 -1.20
N GLU A 54 11.75 7.41 -2.25
CA GLU A 54 12.93 8.28 -2.24
C GLU A 54 12.79 9.30 -1.10
N GLU A 55 13.92 9.78 -0.55
CA GLU A 55 13.91 10.60 0.67
C GLU A 55 12.99 11.82 0.55
N THR A 56 11.91 11.83 1.34
CA THR A 56 10.91 12.91 1.37
C THR A 56 10.88 13.56 2.75
N SER A 57 10.55 14.85 2.81
CA SER A 57 10.18 15.51 4.06
C SER A 57 8.90 14.88 4.66
N PHE A 58 8.72 14.92 5.97
CA PHE A 58 7.61 14.23 6.65
C PHE A 58 6.23 14.54 6.04
N ASP A 59 5.97 15.80 5.72
CA ASP A 59 4.70 16.26 5.11
C ASP A 59 4.44 15.62 3.74
N GLN A 60 5.49 15.38 2.97
CA GLN A 60 5.43 14.75 1.65
C GLN A 60 5.19 13.23 1.69
N ARG A 61 5.33 12.60 2.88
CA ARG A 61 5.07 11.17 3.10
C ARG A 61 3.60 10.88 3.37
N LEU A 62 2.95 11.73 4.17
CA LEU A 62 1.59 11.48 4.67
C LEU A 62 0.49 12.13 3.84
N TYR A 63 0.74 13.31 3.26
CA TYR A 63 -0.30 14.05 2.54
C TYR A 63 -0.91 13.29 1.35
N PRO A 64 -0.13 12.58 0.50
CA PRO A 64 -0.69 11.83 -0.63
C PRO A 64 -1.59 10.68 -0.21
N LEU A 65 -1.41 10.14 1.01
CA LEU A 65 -2.17 9.00 1.52
C LEU A 65 -3.61 9.35 1.88
N HIS A 66 -3.89 10.62 2.22
CA HIS A 66 -5.25 11.09 2.50
C HIS A 66 -6.16 11.12 1.27
N HIS A 67 -5.59 10.98 0.07
CA HIS A 67 -6.32 10.98 -1.20
C HIS A 67 -6.42 9.59 -1.83
N LEU A 68 -5.89 8.55 -1.17
CA LEU A 68 -6.07 7.19 -1.65
C LEU A 68 -7.53 6.73 -1.44
N PRO A 69 -8.01 5.76 -2.24
CA PRO A 69 -9.34 5.19 -2.09
C PRO A 69 -9.62 4.77 -0.64
N ARG A 70 -10.88 4.91 -0.18
CA ARG A 70 -11.26 4.67 1.22
C ARG A 70 -11.06 3.24 1.71
N ASP A 71 -10.71 2.31 0.82
CA ASP A 71 -10.53 0.89 1.12
C ASP A 71 -9.13 0.57 1.67
N ILE A 72 -8.27 1.59 1.84
CA ILE A 72 -7.03 1.44 2.61
C ILE A 72 -7.35 1.51 4.11
N HIS A 73 -7.44 0.33 4.72
CA HIS A 73 -7.81 0.16 6.11
C HIS A 73 -6.83 0.79 7.11
N GLN A 74 -5.53 0.83 6.79
CA GLN A 74 -4.52 1.36 7.69
C GLN A 74 -3.26 1.81 6.95
N VAL A 75 -2.71 2.95 7.35
CA VAL A 75 -1.35 3.35 6.97
C VAL A 75 -0.50 3.45 8.24
N VAL A 76 0.60 2.71 8.26
CA VAL A 76 1.59 2.76 9.34
C VAL A 76 2.87 3.40 8.81
N GLY A 77 3.20 4.60 9.27
CA GLY A 77 4.46 5.28 8.96
C GLY A 77 5.51 5.08 10.06
N PRO A 78 6.79 5.41 9.80
CA PRO A 78 7.80 5.39 10.85
C PRO A 78 7.38 6.33 11.98
N TYR A 79 7.33 5.81 13.21
CA TYR A 79 7.11 6.62 14.42
C TYR A 79 8.17 7.72 14.46
N SER A 80 7.77 8.99 14.28
CA SER A 80 8.66 10.10 14.62
C SER A 80 8.84 10.08 16.13
N ARG A 81 10.01 9.65 16.59
CA ARG A 81 10.45 10.01 17.93
C ARG A 81 10.57 11.54 17.91
N TYR A 82 9.65 12.24 18.57
CA TYR A 82 9.80 13.67 18.84
C TYR A 82 11.10 13.82 19.63
N GLU A 83 12.15 14.34 19.00
CA GLU A 83 13.27 14.91 19.74
C GLU A 83 12.85 16.32 20.12
N HIS A 84 12.73 16.54 21.44
CA HIS A 84 12.47 17.82 22.08
C HIS A 84 13.72 18.68 22.12
#